data_AF-A0A6A6HU92-F1
#
_entry.id   AF-A0A6A6HU92-F1
#
_cell.length_a   1.000
_cell.length_b   1.000
_cell.length_c   1.000
_cell.angle_alpha   90.00
_cell.angle_beta   90.00
_cell.angle_gamma   90.00
#
_symmetry.space_group_name_H-M   'P 1'
#
loop_
_entity.id
_entity.type
_entity.pdbx_description
1 polymer ?
#
loop_
_entity_poly.entity_id
_entity_poly.type
_entity_poly.pdbx_seq_one_letter_code
_entity_poly.pdbx_strand_id
1 'polypeptide(L)'
;MPYLLHAPRSAHVLATPDRSIALFLRANHSWTAKWFEDSEVPNIVSASCIIERPNYTVAIDEARLNGREMESKIKDMLQADGFEDPDVKYLGRIANRIQWLYSGRSE
;
A
#
# COMPACT_ATOMS: atom_id res chain seq x y z
N MET A 1 -1.42 14.16 4.10
CA MET A 1 -1.66 13.25 5.24
C MET A 1 -2.66 12.16 4.85
N PRO A 2 -2.19 10.97 4.42
CA PRO A 2 -3.06 9.86 4.05
C PRO A 2 -3.05 8.72 5.08
N TYR A 3 -4.09 7.87 5.00
CA TYR A 3 -4.00 6.49 5.44
C TYR A 3 -3.16 5.69 4.46
N LEU A 4 -2.14 4.98 4.95
CA LEU A 4 -1.48 3.93 4.19
C LEU A 4 -2.27 2.63 4.33
N LEU A 5 -2.60 2.03 3.20
CA LEU A 5 -3.41 0.85 3.03
C LEU A 5 -2.54 -0.30 2.53
N HIS A 6 -2.65 -1.45 3.20
CA HIS A 6 -1.85 -2.62 2.88
C HIS A 6 -2.68 -3.90 3.00
N ALA A 7 -2.83 -4.61 1.87
CA ALA A 7 -3.57 -5.87 1.81
C ALA A 7 -2.79 -7.02 2.48
N PRO A 8 -3.48 -8.01 3.06
CA PRO A 8 -2.83 -9.21 3.59
C PRO A 8 -1.95 -9.89 2.55
N ARG A 9 -0.71 -10.23 2.91
CA ARG A 9 0.26 -10.94 2.04
C ARG A 9 0.66 -10.21 0.75
N SER A 10 0.19 -8.99 0.54
CA SER A 10 0.74 -8.10 -0.47
C SER A 10 2.02 -7.46 0.09
N ALA A 11 2.76 -6.79 -0.77
CA ALA A 11 3.76 -5.81 -0.34
C ALA A 11 3.46 -4.43 -0.93
N HIS A 12 2.37 -4.30 -1.69
CA HIS A 12 1.95 -3.06 -2.33
C HIS A 12 1.23 -2.19 -1.32
N VAL A 13 1.58 -0.90 -1.33
CA VAL A 13 1.03 0.11 -0.44
C VAL A 13 0.24 1.10 -1.29
N LEU A 14 -1.01 1.29 -0.91
CA LEU A 14 -1.91 2.31 -1.44
C LEU A 14 -2.07 3.40 -0.38
N ALA A 15 -2.53 4.56 -0.79
CA ALA A 15 -2.91 5.65 0.10
C ALA A 15 -4.30 6.16 -0.22
N THR A 16 -5.00 6.60 0.82
CA THR A 16 -6.25 7.34 0.70
C THR A 16 -6.31 8.43 1.77
N PRO A 17 -6.82 9.64 1.47
CA PRO A 17 -7.16 10.59 2.51
C PRO A 17 -8.48 10.24 3.22
N ASP A 18 -9.30 9.36 2.64
CA ASP A 18 -10.63 9.03 3.15
C ASP A 18 -10.57 7.97 4.27
N ARG A 19 -11.00 8.39 5.46
CA ARG A 19 -11.10 7.53 6.64
C ARG A 19 -12.11 6.39 6.45
N SER A 20 -13.18 6.62 5.68
CA SER A 20 -14.25 5.63 5.46
C SER A 20 -13.72 4.43 4.67
N ILE A 21 -12.96 4.69 3.60
CA ILE A 21 -12.25 3.65 2.83
C ILE A 21 -11.28 2.88 3.74
N ALA A 22 -10.49 3.57 4.54
CA ALA A 22 -9.53 2.93 5.46
C ALA A 22 -10.21 2.00 6.47
N LEU A 23 -11.32 2.43 7.08
CA LEU A 23 -12.08 1.63 8.03
C LEU A 23 -12.77 0.44 7.34
N PHE A 24 -13.36 0.66 6.17
CA PHE A 24 -14.01 -0.38 5.37
C PHE A 24 -13.04 -1.52 5.03
N LEU A 25 -11.87 -1.17 4.48
CA LEU A 25 -10.85 -2.16 4.10
C LEU A 25 -10.31 -2.93 5.31
N ARG A 26 -10.16 -2.25 6.45
CA ARG A 26 -9.73 -2.90 7.69
C ARG A 26 -10.80 -3.87 8.23
N ALA A 27 -12.06 -3.44 8.27
CA ALA A 27 -13.15 -4.19 8.86
C ALA A 27 -13.58 -5.39 7.99
N ASN A 28 -13.71 -5.18 6.67
CA ASN A 28 -14.31 -6.16 5.77
C ASN A 28 -13.29 -7.00 5.01
N HIS A 29 -12.07 -6.49 4.82
CA HIS A 29 -11.04 -7.16 4.01
C HIS A 29 -9.77 -7.50 4.81
N SER A 30 -9.73 -7.21 6.12
CA SER A 30 -8.56 -7.43 6.99
C SER A 30 -7.29 -6.70 6.53
N TRP A 31 -7.45 -5.57 5.82
CA TRP A 31 -6.30 -4.76 5.44
C TRP A 31 -5.71 -4.05 6.65
N THR A 32 -4.40 -3.82 6.60
CA THR A 32 -3.78 -2.84 7.49
C THR A 32 -4.05 -1.45 6.94
N ALA A 33 -4.62 -0.58 7.77
CA ALA A 33 -4.87 0.82 7.45
C ALA A 33 -4.41 1.68 8.61
N LYS A 34 -3.45 2.58 8.39
CA LYS A 34 -2.91 3.45 9.45
C LYS A 34 -2.58 4.83 8.90
N TRP A 35 -2.82 5.84 9.72
CA TRP A 35 -2.54 7.25 9.42
C TRP A 35 -1.06 7.57 9.58
N PHE A 36 -0.54 8.40 8.69
CA PHE A 36 0.85 8.88 8.73
C PHE A 36 0.97 10.33 8.30
N GLU A 37 2.05 10.95 8.75
CA GLU A 37 2.50 12.21 8.17
C GLU A 37 3.18 11.96 6.82
N ASP A 38 3.04 12.90 5.88
CA ASP A 38 3.62 12.77 4.52
C ASP A 38 5.15 12.66 4.57
N SER A 39 5.78 13.24 5.60
CA SER A 39 7.21 13.17 5.90
C SER A 39 7.69 11.76 6.27
N GLU A 40 6.80 10.91 6.79
CA GLU A 40 7.13 9.55 7.23
C GLU A 40 6.99 8.53 6.09
N VAL A 41 6.17 8.81 5.08
CA VAL A 41 5.87 7.92 3.96
C VAL A 41 7.13 7.37 3.27
N PRO A 42 8.17 8.18 2.95
CA PRO A 42 9.38 7.68 2.29
C PRO A 42 10.18 6.65 3.11
N ASN A 43 10.04 6.66 4.44
CA ASN A 43 10.68 5.67 5.31
C ASN A 43 9.98 4.31 5.28
N ILE A 44 8.70 4.31 4.89
CA ILE A 44 7.81 3.15 4.91
C ILE A 44 7.67 2.53 3.53
N VAL A 45 7.59 3.38 2.50
CA VAL A 45 7.27 3.00 1.14
C VAL A 45 8.45 3.31 0.23
N SER A 46 8.91 2.30 -0.48
CA SER A 46 9.85 2.47 -1.58
C SER A 46 9.10 2.48 -2.92
N ALA A 47 9.19 3.61 -3.62
CA ALA A 47 8.68 3.79 -4.98
C ALA A 47 9.70 3.40 -6.06
N SER A 48 10.96 3.14 -5.70
CA SER A 48 12.01 2.76 -6.66
C SER A 48 11.64 1.44 -7.32
N CYS A 49 11.66 1.34 -8.65
CA CYS A 49 11.50 0.06 -9.35
C CYS A 49 12.80 -0.76 -9.40
N ILE A 50 13.89 -0.20 -8.89
CA ILE A 50 15.22 -0.79 -8.94
C ILE A 50 15.43 -1.65 -7.69
N ILE A 51 15.86 -2.90 -7.89
CA ILE A 51 16.27 -3.81 -6.83
C ILE A 51 17.73 -4.17 -7.03
N GLU A 52 18.55 -3.92 -6.00
CA GLU A 52 19.90 -4.47 -5.91
C GLU A 52 19.83 -5.91 -5.41
N ARG A 53 20.43 -6.83 -6.16
CA ARG A 53 20.54 -8.24 -5.80
C ARG A 53 21.84 -8.49 -5.02
N PRO A 54 21.92 -9.55 -4.20
CA PRO A 54 23.11 -9.87 -3.40
C PRO A 54 24.41 -10.08 -4.20
N ASN A 55 24.29 -10.33 -5.50
CA ASN A 55 25.42 -10.50 -6.42
C ASN A 55 25.85 -9.19 -7.11
N TYR A 56 25.51 -8.03 -6.54
CA TYR A 56 25.81 -6.70 -7.09
C TYR A 56 25.18 -6.44 -8.47
N THR A 57 24.18 -7.23 -8.86
CA THR A 57 23.40 -6.96 -10.06
C THR A 57 22.17 -6.14 -9.75
N VAL A 58 21.76 -5.33 -10.71
CA VAL A 58 20.57 -4.50 -10.62
C VAL A 58 19.47 -5.13 -11.48
N ALA A 59 18.27 -5.25 -10.92
CA ALA A 59 17.09 -5.73 -11.63
C ALA A 59 15.94 -4.73 -11.51
N ILE A 60 15.06 -4.75 -12.50
CA ILE A 60 13.78 -4.01 -12.45
C ILE A 60 12.75 -4.94 -11.81
N ASP A 61 12.07 -4.46 -10.78
CA ASP A 61 10.89 -5.11 -10.23
C ASP A 61 9.70 -4.82 -11.13
N GLU A 62 9.42 -5.72 -12.07
CA GLU A 62 8.27 -5.60 -12.97
C GLU A 62 6.94 -5.56 -12.21
N ALA A 63 6.85 -6.16 -11.01
CA ALA A 63 5.64 -6.07 -10.19
C ALA A 63 5.39 -4.63 -9.71
N ARG A 64 6.42 -3.79 -9.56
CA ARG A 64 6.25 -2.36 -9.26
C ARG A 64 5.71 -1.56 -10.44
N LEU A 65 5.89 -2.03 -11.67
CA LEU A 65 5.34 -1.38 -12.88
C LEU A 65 3.81 -1.52 -12.95
N ASN A 66 3.26 -2.58 -12.36
CA ASN A 66 1.81 -2.87 -12.39
C ASN A 66 1.01 -2.18 -11.25
N GLY A 67 1.63 -1.25 -10.51
CA GLY A 67 0.98 -0.57 -9.39
C GLY A 67 -0.30 0.21 -9.78
N ARG A 68 -0.35 0.74 -11.01
CA ARG A 68 -1.56 1.41 -11.54
C ARG A 68 -2.70 0.45 -11.84
N GLU A 69 -2.40 -0.77 -12.30
CA GLU A 69 -3.41 -1.80 -12.51
C GLU A 69 -4.02 -2.23 -11.16
N MET A 70 -3.19 -2.35 -10.14
CA MET A 70 -3.65 -2.62 -8.78
C MET A 70 -4.52 -1.48 -8.22
N GLU A 71 -4.11 -0.23 -8.42
CA GLU A 71 -4.94 0.94 -8.05
C GLU A 71 -6.32 0.87 -8.71
N SER A 72 -6.39 0.61 -10.01
CA SER A 72 -7.65 0.48 -10.75
C SER A 72 -8.52 -0.62 -10.18
N LYS A 73 -7.98 -1.83 -9.96
CA LYS A 73 -8.75 -2.96 -9.40
C LYS A 73 -9.35 -2.66 -8.03
N ILE A 74 -8.63 -1.91 -7.19
CA ILE A 74 -9.12 -1.53 -5.87
C ILE A 74 -10.19 -0.45 -5.97
N LYS A 75 -10.05 0.51 -6.89
CA LYS A 75 -11.10 1.49 -7.19
C LYS A 75 -12.37 0.80 -7.67
N ASP A 76 -12.26 -0.16 -8.59
CA ASP A 76 -13.39 -0.92 -9.11
C ASP A 76 -14.12 -1.69 -7.99
N MET A 77 -13.37 -2.33 -7.09
CA MET A 77 -13.92 -3.02 -5.91
C MET A 77 -14.67 -2.06 -4.98
N LEU A 78 -14.06 -0.91 -4.65
CA LEU A 78 -14.68 0.09 -3.78
C LEU A 78 -15.94 0.69 -4.42
N GLN A 79 -15.94 0.92 -5.73
CA GLN A 79 -17.12 1.38 -6.46
C GLN A 79 -18.25 0.34 -6.43
N ALA A 80 -17.93 -0.95 -6.59
CA ALA A 80 -18.91 -2.03 -6.47
C ALA A 80 -19.56 -2.09 -5.08
N ASP A 81 -18.82 -1.68 -4.04
CA ASP A 81 -19.31 -1.58 -2.66
C ASP A 81 -19.95 -0.22 -2.31
N GLY A 82 -20.13 0.67 -3.30
CA GLY A 82 -20.90 1.91 -3.16
C GLY A 82 -20.09 3.17 -2.82
N PHE A 83 -18.75 3.13 -2.89
CA PHE A 83 -17.93 4.33 -2.81
C PHE A 83 -17.93 5.05 -4.16
N GLU A 84 -18.57 6.22 -4.24
CA GLU A 84 -18.52 7.07 -5.43
C GLU A 84 -17.15 7.76 -5.55
N ASP A 85 -16.48 7.57 -6.69
CA ASP A 85 -15.14 8.12 -7.01
C ASP A 85 -14.07 7.96 -5.89
N PRO A 86 -13.67 6.71 -5.56
CA PRO A 86 -12.76 6.46 -4.44
C PRO A 86 -11.35 7.04 -4.71
N ASP A 87 -10.93 7.99 -3.86
CA ASP A 87 -9.57 8.55 -3.88
C ASP A 87 -8.57 7.57 -3.26
N VAL A 88 -8.04 6.70 -4.12
CA VAL A 88 -6.99 5.74 -3.79
C VAL A 88 -5.82 5.92 -4.75
N LYS A 89 -4.60 5.97 -4.20
CA LYS A 89 -3.37 6.15 -4.97
C LYS A 89 -2.33 5.10 -4.63
N TYR A 90 -1.72 4.49 -5.64
CA TYR A 90 -0.56 3.63 -5.43
C TYR A 90 0.68 4.44 -5.07
N LEU A 91 1.34 4.04 -3.96
CA LEU A 91 2.55 4.70 -3.47
C LEU A 91 3.83 3.89 -3.69
N GLY A 92 3.74 2.58 -3.85
CA GLY A 92 4.91 1.72 -4.00
C GLY A 92 4.79 0.43 -3.20
N ARG A 93 5.94 -0.08 -2.76
CA ARG A 93 6.00 -1.28 -1.91
C ARG A 93 6.57 -0.97 -0.54
N ILE A 94 6.22 -1.80 0.44
CA ILE A 94 6.84 -1.77 1.77
C ILE A 94 8.37 -1.81 1.61
N ALA A 95 9.06 -0.87 2.23
CA ALA A 95 10.51 -0.93 2.36
C ALA A 95 10.88 -2.01 3.38
N ASN A 96 11.82 -2.91 3.04
CA ASN A 96 12.31 -4.01 3.89
C ASN A 96 12.80 -3.58 5.30
N ARG A 97 12.86 -2.29 5.59
CA ARG A 97 13.25 -1.72 6.89
C ARG A 97 12.11 -1.67 7.91
N ILE A 98 10.89 -2.01 7.52
CA ILE A 98 9.71 -1.83 8.35
C ILE A 98 9.13 -3.18 8.79
N GLN A 99 9.60 -3.65 9.94
CA GLN A 99 9.18 -4.91 10.58
C GLN A 99 7.73 -4.84 11.13
N TRP A 100 7.21 -3.65 11.42
CA TRP A 100 5.93 -3.47 12.11
C TRP A 100 4.68 -3.64 11.22
N LEU A 101 4.83 -3.72 9.89
CA LEU A 101 3.75 -4.15 8.99
C LEU A 101 3.50 -5.67 9.06
N TYR A 102 4.47 -6.43 9.59
CA TYR A 102 4.35 -7.87 9.86
C TYR A 102 4.01 -8.18 11.32
N SER A 103 4.09 -7.21 12.24
CA SER A 103 3.66 -7.35 13.63
C SER A 103 2.15 -7.15 13.76
N GLY A 104 1.37 -7.95 13.04
CA GLY A 104 -0.03 -8.19 13.34
C GLY A 104 -0.17 -9.07 14.59
N ARG A 105 0.35 -8.59 15.72
CA ARG A 105 0.05 -8.98 17.11
C ARG A 105 1.08 -8.33 18.03
N SER A 106 0.72 -7.20 18.59
CA SER A 106 1.23 -6.75 19.87
C SER A 106 0.02 -6.22 20.61
N GLU A 107 -0.13 -6.72 21.83
CA GLU A 107 -1.31 -6.73 22.70
C GLU A 107 -2.04 -5.39 22.85
#